data_AF-A0A1A0MJD5-F1
#
_entry.id   AF-A0A1A0MJD5-F1
#
_cell.length_a   1.000
_cell.length_b   1.000
_cell.length_c   1.000
_cell.angle_alpha   90.00
_cell.angle_beta   90.00
_cell.angle_gamma   90.00
#
_symmetry.space_group_name_H-M   'P 1'
#
loop_
_entity.id
_entity.type
_entity.pdbx_description
1 polymer ?
#
loop_
_entity_poly.entity_id
_entity_poly.type
_entity_poly.pdbx_seq_one_letter_code
_entity_poly.pdbx_strand_id
1 'polypeptide(L)'
;MMAIAGFNEEADYARKIYWVGAVIMATATAFAVIPQGRMPALNAGVGMAGASVFVAYARTPFLRIRGKTRRLFGDGPEAYGWGLSTPKTWWLFVVGAVLFGYPAYDFASQRYPYLILGLYIAFMLSVGARFGYVDRLLDHSFAARQYVQFALVSILTLGLFPAGYLTMYFGGQHWITKTEAYERHSRARASREQT
;
A
#
# COMPACT_ATOMS: atom_id res chain seq x y z
N MET A 1 -35.34 -7.61 17.58
CA MET A 1 -34.98 -8.41 16.38
C MET A 1 -35.06 -7.60 15.07
N MET A 2 -35.96 -6.62 14.94
CA MET A 2 -36.12 -5.77 13.74
C MET A 2 -34.90 -4.91 13.36
N ALA A 3 -34.20 -4.30 14.33
CA ALA A 3 -33.05 -3.43 14.03
C ALA A 3 -31.86 -4.17 13.38
N ILE A 4 -31.61 -5.42 13.76
CA ILE A 4 -30.51 -6.23 13.21
C ILE A 4 -30.81 -6.66 11.76
N ALA A 5 -32.09 -6.87 11.43
CA ALA A 5 -32.51 -7.17 10.05
C ALA A 5 -32.28 -5.97 9.12
N GLY A 6 -32.66 -4.76 9.55
CA GLY A 6 -32.43 -3.53 8.77
C GLY A 6 -30.94 -3.25 8.50
N PHE A 7 -30.07 -3.40 9.50
CA PHE A 7 -28.61 -3.23 9.31
C PHE A 7 -28.01 -4.25 8.31
N ASN A 8 -28.48 -5.49 8.32
CA ASN A 8 -28.00 -6.50 7.38
C ASN A 8 -28.46 -6.21 5.95
N GLU A 9 -29.71 -5.77 5.77
CA GLU A 9 -30.24 -5.38 4.47
C GLU A 9 -29.53 -4.16 3.87
N GLU A 10 -29.24 -3.14 4.70
CA GLU A 10 -28.44 -1.97 4.30
C GLU A 10 -27.01 -2.36 3.90
N ALA A 11 -26.37 -3.26 4.66
CA ALA A 11 -25.02 -3.75 4.35
C ALA A 11 -24.98 -4.59 3.06
N ASP A 12 -26.00 -5.41 2.82
CA ASP A 12 -26.13 -6.20 1.59
C ASP A 12 -26.45 -5.33 0.38
N TYR A 13 -27.26 -4.29 0.57
CA TYR A 13 -27.56 -3.30 -0.47
C TYR A 13 -26.31 -2.47 -0.84
N ALA A 14 -25.57 -1.97 0.16
CA ALA A 14 -24.31 -1.26 -0.06
C ALA A 14 -23.25 -2.13 -0.76
N ARG A 15 -23.17 -3.42 -0.38
CA ARG A 15 -22.31 -4.41 -1.06
C ARG A 15 -22.71 -4.56 -2.52
N LYS A 16 -24.00 -4.72 -2.82
CA LYS A 16 -24.51 -4.85 -4.20
C LYS A 16 -24.19 -3.60 -5.02
N ILE A 17 -24.49 -2.41 -4.51
CA ILE A 17 -24.16 -1.13 -5.19
C ILE A 17 -22.67 -1.05 -5.49
N TYR A 18 -21.83 -1.35 -4.51
CA TYR A 18 -20.38 -1.30 -4.68
C TYR A 18 -19.91 -2.21 -5.82
N TRP A 19 -20.36 -3.47 -5.85
CA TRP A 19 -19.95 -4.42 -6.89
C TRP A 19 -20.54 -4.08 -8.26
N VAL A 20 -21.78 -3.58 -8.31
CA VAL A 20 -22.37 -3.09 -9.57
C VAL A 20 -21.55 -1.92 -10.11
N GLY A 21 -21.22 -0.95 -9.27
CA GLY A 21 -20.36 0.18 -9.64
C GLY A 21 -18.96 -0.28 -10.08
N ALA A 22 -18.36 -1.24 -9.39
CA ALA A 22 -17.06 -1.81 -9.75
C ALA A 22 -17.09 -2.49 -11.12
N VAL A 23 -18.14 -3.26 -11.43
CA VAL A 23 -18.31 -3.89 -12.75
C VAL A 23 -18.50 -2.82 -13.82
N ILE A 24 -19.38 -1.84 -13.61
CA ILE A 24 -19.59 -0.75 -14.56
C ILE A 24 -18.28 0.00 -14.84
N MET A 25 -17.52 0.33 -13.79
CA MET A 25 -16.25 1.04 -13.92
C MET A 25 -15.21 0.21 -14.70
N ALA A 26 -15.09 -1.09 -14.39
CA ALA A 26 -14.15 -1.98 -15.07
C ALA A 26 -14.51 -2.17 -16.54
N THR A 27 -15.81 -2.37 -16.83
CA THR A 27 -16.32 -2.49 -18.19
C THR A 27 -16.14 -1.19 -18.97
N ALA A 28 -16.49 -0.02 -18.40
CA ALA A 28 -16.31 1.28 -19.03
C ALA A 28 -14.82 1.56 -19.34
N THR A 29 -13.93 1.22 -18.40
CA THR A 29 -12.48 1.35 -18.59
C THR A 29 -11.97 0.45 -19.72
N ALA A 30 -12.46 -0.79 -19.81
CA ALA A 30 -12.13 -1.67 -20.92
C ALA A 30 -12.58 -1.08 -22.26
N PHE A 31 -13.84 -0.60 -22.34
CA PHE A 31 -14.38 0.05 -23.55
C PHE A 31 -13.58 1.28 -23.99
N ALA A 32 -13.17 2.13 -23.04
CA ALA A 32 -12.38 3.32 -23.34
C ALA A 32 -11.02 3.00 -24.00
N VAL A 33 -10.47 1.81 -23.74
CA VAL A 33 -9.16 1.37 -24.23
C VAL A 33 -9.27 0.47 -25.49
N ILE A 34 -10.48 0.05 -25.90
CA ILE A 34 -10.69 -0.75 -27.12
C ILE A 34 -9.99 -0.19 -28.38
N PRO A 35 -9.96 1.14 -28.64
CA PRO A 35 -9.28 1.68 -29.80
C PRO A 35 -7.78 1.34 -29.86
N GLN A 36 -7.14 1.03 -28.72
CA GLN A 36 -5.72 0.65 -28.64
C GLN A 36 -5.49 -0.85 -28.88
N GLY A 37 -6.56 -1.62 -29.01
CA GLY A 37 -6.56 -3.06 -29.24
C GLY A 37 -7.26 -3.84 -28.11
N ARG A 38 -7.60 -5.10 -28.42
CA ARG A 38 -8.35 -5.98 -27.51
C ARG A 38 -7.56 -6.35 -26.24
N MET A 39 -6.24 -6.58 -26.38
CA MET A 39 -5.39 -6.96 -25.24
C MET A 39 -5.19 -5.81 -24.24
N PRO A 40 -4.87 -4.56 -24.67
CA PRO A 40 -4.88 -3.40 -23.78
C PRO A 40 -6.22 -3.15 -23.08
N ALA A 41 -7.34 -3.31 -23.79
CA ALA A 41 -8.69 -3.16 -23.21
C ALA A 41 -8.98 -4.20 -22.12
N LEU A 42 -8.63 -5.46 -22.36
CA LEU A 42 -8.75 -6.53 -21.38
C LEU A 42 -7.88 -6.25 -20.15
N ASN A 43 -6.62 -5.85 -20.35
CA ASN A 43 -5.70 -5.52 -19.26
C ASN A 43 -6.22 -4.37 -18.40
N ALA A 44 -6.73 -3.31 -19.02
CA ALA A 44 -7.29 -2.16 -18.31
C ALA A 44 -8.54 -2.54 -17.48
N GLY A 45 -9.42 -3.37 -18.04
CA GLY A 45 -10.58 -3.90 -17.31
C GLY A 45 -10.19 -4.79 -16.13
N VAL A 46 -9.24 -5.71 -16.32
CA VAL A 46 -8.71 -6.58 -15.26
C VAL A 46 -8.01 -5.75 -14.17
N GLY A 47 -7.23 -4.75 -14.56
CA GLY A 47 -6.59 -3.82 -13.62
C GLY A 47 -7.60 -3.08 -12.76
N MET A 48 -8.68 -2.56 -13.35
CA MET A 48 -9.74 -1.85 -12.62
C MET A 48 -10.57 -2.77 -11.72
N ALA A 49 -10.87 -3.99 -12.18
CA ALA A 49 -11.51 -5.01 -11.35
C ALA A 49 -10.62 -5.38 -10.15
N GLY A 50 -9.32 -5.55 -10.37
CA GLY A 50 -8.33 -5.79 -9.33
C GLY A 50 -8.22 -4.63 -8.34
N ALA A 51 -8.21 -3.38 -8.81
CA ALA A 51 -8.24 -2.18 -7.95
C ALA A 51 -9.50 -2.11 -7.09
N SER A 52 -10.64 -2.51 -7.64
CA SER A 52 -11.90 -2.60 -6.89
C SER A 52 -11.82 -3.69 -5.81
N VAL A 53 -11.32 -4.88 -6.14
CA VAL A 53 -11.07 -5.95 -5.14
C VAL A 53 -10.11 -5.45 -4.05
N PHE A 54 -9.07 -4.71 -4.42
CA PHE A 54 -8.11 -4.13 -3.49
C PHE A 54 -8.76 -3.13 -2.51
N VAL A 55 -9.56 -2.18 -3.03
CA VAL A 55 -10.28 -1.20 -2.19
C VAL A 55 -11.25 -1.92 -1.25
N ALA A 56 -11.97 -2.92 -1.76
CA ALA A 56 -12.85 -3.74 -0.94
C ALA A 56 -12.07 -4.47 0.16
N TYR A 57 -10.94 -5.10 -0.17
CA TYR A 57 -10.09 -5.81 0.80
C TYR A 57 -9.49 -4.86 1.86
N ALA A 58 -9.04 -3.67 1.46
CA ALA A 58 -8.53 -2.66 2.36
C ALA A 58 -9.59 -2.22 3.38
N ARG A 59 -10.82 -1.96 2.91
CA ARG A 59 -11.93 -1.50 3.75
C ARG A 59 -12.66 -2.60 4.51
N THR A 60 -12.46 -3.87 4.17
CA THR A 60 -13.17 -4.97 4.83
C THR A 60 -12.58 -5.24 6.22
N PRO A 61 -13.39 -5.16 7.29
CA PRO A 61 -12.90 -5.34 8.66
C PRO A 61 -12.72 -6.80 9.10
N PHE A 62 -13.39 -7.74 8.44
CA PHE A 62 -13.38 -9.14 8.82
C PHE A 62 -13.35 -10.03 7.59
N LEU A 63 -12.47 -11.03 7.57
CA LEU A 63 -12.53 -12.13 6.60
C LEU A 63 -13.18 -13.33 7.28
N ARG A 64 -14.38 -13.68 6.82
CA ARG A 64 -15.02 -14.95 7.13
C ARG A 64 -14.53 -15.99 6.13
N ILE A 65 -13.51 -16.73 6.51
CA ILE A 65 -13.03 -17.87 5.73
C ILE A 65 -13.52 -19.13 6.44
N ARG A 66 -14.38 -19.91 5.76
CA ARG A 66 -14.79 -21.25 6.18
C ARG A 66 -15.39 -21.31 7.61
N GLY A 67 -16.23 -20.32 7.94
CA GLY A 67 -16.91 -20.21 9.24
C GLY A 67 -16.06 -19.60 10.37
N LYS A 68 -14.76 -19.37 10.16
CA LYS A 68 -13.90 -18.67 11.14
C LYS A 68 -13.78 -17.19 10.76
N THR A 69 -14.23 -16.31 11.64
CA THR A 69 -14.07 -14.86 11.51
C THR A 69 -12.67 -14.49 11.99
N ARG A 70 -11.75 -14.18 11.08
CA ARG A 70 -10.47 -13.55 11.46
C ARG A 70 -10.66 -12.04 11.47
N ARG A 71 -10.47 -11.42 12.64
CA ARG A 71 -10.39 -9.96 12.76
C ARG A 71 -9.09 -9.51 12.10
N LEU A 72 -9.20 -8.57 11.17
CA LEU A 72 -8.06 -8.03 10.42
C LEU A 72 -7.54 -6.72 11.02
N PHE A 73 -8.20 -6.24 12.06
CA PHE A 73 -7.91 -5.07 12.87
C PHE A 73 -7.39 -5.61 14.21
N GLY A 74 -6.25 -5.13 14.68
CA GLY A 74 -5.64 -5.50 15.95
C GLY A 74 -6.29 -4.76 17.11
N ASP A 75 -6.36 -5.41 18.27
CA ASP A 75 -6.99 -4.86 19.48
C ASP A 75 -6.04 -3.91 20.28
N GLY A 76 -4.97 -3.36 19.66
CA GLY A 76 -3.93 -2.55 20.33
C GLY A 76 -3.36 -1.42 19.44
N PRO A 77 -2.48 -0.54 19.97
CA PRO A 77 -1.88 0.55 19.18
C PRO A 77 -1.06 -0.03 18.03
N GLU A 78 -1.51 0.19 16.80
CA GLU A 78 -0.98 -0.51 15.64
C GLU A 78 0.15 0.23 14.92
N ALA A 79 1.10 -0.55 14.42
CA ALA A 79 2.36 -0.11 13.81
C ALA A 79 2.25 0.84 12.60
N TYR A 80 1.14 0.87 11.85
CA TYR A 80 1.07 1.64 10.59
C TYR A 80 -0.02 2.72 10.54
N GLY A 81 -0.74 2.95 11.65
CA GLY A 81 -1.59 4.15 11.82
C GLY A 81 -2.96 4.15 11.14
N TRP A 82 -3.51 3.00 10.75
CA TRP A 82 -4.80 2.90 10.03
C TRP A 82 -5.83 1.94 10.65
N GLY A 83 -5.55 1.36 11.82
CA GLY A 83 -6.40 0.27 12.36
C GLY A 83 -6.25 -1.05 11.58
N LEU A 84 -5.32 -1.12 10.62
CA LEU A 84 -4.97 -2.33 9.90
C LEU A 84 -3.85 -3.12 10.61
N SER A 85 -4.12 -4.39 10.91
CA SER A 85 -3.08 -5.31 11.39
C SER A 85 -1.87 -5.34 10.46
N THR A 86 -0.68 -5.42 11.03
CA THR A 86 0.60 -5.49 10.32
C THR A 86 0.58 -6.47 9.12
N PRO A 87 0.09 -7.72 9.25
CA PRO A 87 0.06 -8.65 8.11
C PRO A 87 -0.89 -8.22 6.99
N LYS A 88 -1.99 -7.51 7.30
CA LYS A 88 -2.92 -7.00 6.30
C LYS A 88 -2.29 -5.88 5.48
N THR A 89 -1.54 -4.97 6.12
CA THR A 89 -0.79 -3.91 5.45
C THR A 89 0.22 -4.48 4.45
N TRP A 90 0.95 -5.52 4.85
CA TRP A 90 1.91 -6.18 3.97
C TRP A 90 1.24 -6.97 2.82
N TRP A 91 0.10 -7.61 3.05
CA TRP A 91 -0.69 -8.20 1.96
C TRP A 91 -1.24 -7.15 0.99
N LEU A 92 -1.61 -5.96 1.49
CA LEU A 92 -2.00 -4.85 0.63
C LEU A 92 -0.82 -4.39 -0.25
N PHE A 93 0.42 -4.39 0.24
CA PHE A 93 1.58 -4.14 -0.62
C PHE A 93 1.76 -5.19 -1.70
N VAL A 94 1.60 -6.48 -1.39
CA VAL A 94 1.70 -7.55 -2.39
C VAL A 94 0.66 -7.34 -3.49
N VAL A 95 -0.60 -7.15 -3.12
CA VAL A 95 -1.69 -6.94 -4.10
C VAL A 95 -1.48 -5.63 -4.87
N GLY A 96 -1.08 -4.55 -4.20
CA GLY A 96 -0.74 -3.29 -4.83
C GLY A 96 0.40 -3.45 -5.84
N ALA A 97 1.47 -4.16 -5.49
CA ALA A 97 2.59 -4.42 -6.38
C ALA A 97 2.18 -5.21 -7.63
N VAL A 98 1.24 -6.16 -7.51
CA VAL A 98 0.65 -6.84 -8.69
C VAL A 98 -0.13 -5.87 -9.57
N LEU A 99 -1.02 -5.06 -8.97
CA LEU A 99 -1.88 -4.14 -9.72
C LEU A 99 -1.10 -3.02 -10.41
N PHE A 100 -0.09 -2.50 -9.72
CA PHE A 100 0.77 -1.43 -10.21
C PHE A 100 2.01 -1.95 -10.95
N GLY A 101 2.17 -3.27 -11.16
CA GLY A 101 3.25 -3.83 -11.98
C GLY A 101 3.03 -3.65 -13.50
N TYR A 102 1.80 -3.34 -13.91
CA TYR A 102 1.41 -3.18 -15.31
C TYR A 102 2.23 -2.13 -16.11
N PRO A 103 2.55 -0.94 -15.58
CA PRO A 103 3.38 0.04 -16.28
C PRO A 103 4.81 -0.45 -16.58
N ALA A 104 5.36 -1.37 -15.78
CA ALA A 104 6.67 -1.98 -16.05
C ALA A 104 6.61 -2.94 -17.24
N TYR A 105 5.51 -3.69 -17.38
CA TYR A 105 5.23 -4.52 -18.56
C TYR A 105 5.01 -3.66 -19.81
N ASP A 106 4.27 -2.55 -19.68
CA ASP A 106 3.98 -1.65 -20.80
C ASP A 106 5.24 -0.92 -21.30
N PHE A 107 6.14 -0.55 -20.37
CA PHE A 107 7.46 0.01 -20.70
C PHE A 107 8.32 -0.98 -21.51
N ALA A 108 8.32 -2.26 -21.14
CA ALA A 108 9.02 -3.30 -21.90
C ALA A 108 8.48 -3.45 -23.34
N SER A 109 7.25 -2.99 -23.60
CA SER A 109 6.62 -3.00 -24.93
C SER A 109 6.81 -1.72 -25.75
N GLN A 110 7.66 -0.77 -25.29
CA GLN A 110 7.98 0.51 -25.94
C GLN A 110 6.78 1.44 -26.25
N ARG A 111 5.67 1.28 -25.51
CA ARG A 111 4.40 1.93 -25.87
C ARG A 111 4.18 3.31 -25.25
N TYR A 112 5.05 3.75 -24.32
CA TYR A 112 4.87 4.98 -23.52
C TYR A 112 6.15 5.83 -23.37
N PRO A 113 6.02 7.15 -23.13
CA PRO A 113 7.14 8.07 -22.93
C PRO A 113 7.88 7.85 -21.59
N TYR A 114 9.21 8.05 -21.59
CA TYR A 114 10.11 7.89 -20.44
C TYR A 114 9.65 8.59 -19.14
N LEU A 115 8.86 9.65 -19.26
CA LEU A 115 8.29 10.40 -18.13
C LEU A 115 7.39 9.52 -17.24
N ILE A 116 6.56 8.64 -17.83
CA ILE A 116 5.64 7.78 -17.06
C ILE A 116 6.42 6.72 -16.28
N LEU A 117 7.46 6.15 -16.88
CA LEU A 117 8.37 5.25 -16.18
C LEU A 117 9.06 5.97 -15.01
N GLY A 118 9.56 7.20 -15.24
CA GLY A 118 10.19 8.00 -14.20
C GLY A 118 9.26 8.26 -13.01
N LEU A 119 8.01 8.64 -13.28
CA LEU A 119 6.99 8.84 -12.24
C LEU A 119 6.69 7.53 -11.47
N TYR A 120 6.61 6.39 -12.16
CA TYR A 120 6.40 5.09 -11.54
C TYR A 120 7.56 4.70 -10.60
N ILE A 121 8.80 4.85 -11.07
CA ILE A 121 10.02 4.59 -10.27
C ILE A 121 10.03 5.49 -9.03
N ALA A 122 9.81 6.80 -9.22
CA ALA A 122 9.77 7.77 -8.13
C ALA A 122 8.67 7.42 -7.11
N PHE A 123 7.49 7.03 -7.59
CA PHE A 123 6.38 6.60 -6.73
C PHE A 123 6.76 5.37 -5.90
N MET A 124 7.28 4.30 -6.52
CA MET A 124 7.64 3.07 -5.82
C MET A 124 8.76 3.30 -4.78
N LEU A 125 9.78 4.09 -5.13
CA LEU A 125 10.83 4.48 -4.20
C LEU A 125 10.28 5.31 -3.02
N SER A 126 9.38 6.27 -3.30
CA SER A 126 8.78 7.13 -2.27
C SER A 126 7.91 6.33 -1.30
N VAL A 127 7.11 5.39 -1.80
CA VAL A 127 6.30 4.51 -0.97
C VAL A 127 7.20 3.62 -0.11
N GLY A 128 8.19 2.95 -0.70
CA GLY A 128 9.15 2.14 0.04
C GLY A 128 9.85 2.95 1.14
N ALA A 129 10.35 4.13 0.80
CA ALA A 129 11.04 5.03 1.72
C ALA A 129 10.15 5.47 2.89
N ARG A 130 8.89 5.83 2.63
CA ARG A 130 7.93 6.20 3.68
C ARG A 130 7.74 5.08 4.68
N PHE A 131 7.54 3.84 4.23
CA PHE A 131 7.30 2.71 5.11
C PHE A 131 8.57 2.23 5.83
N GLY A 132 9.74 2.30 5.19
CA GLY A 132 11.02 2.05 5.85
C GLY A 132 11.33 3.07 6.95
N TYR A 133 10.96 4.33 6.73
CA TYR A 133 11.08 5.39 7.73
C TYR A 133 10.14 5.16 8.93
N VAL A 134 8.87 4.81 8.68
CA VAL A 134 7.89 4.53 9.75
C VAL A 134 8.30 3.33 10.59
N ASP A 135 8.74 2.22 9.97
CA ASP A 135 9.22 1.03 10.69
C ASP A 135 10.38 1.35 11.62
N ARG A 136 11.30 2.21 11.16
CA ARG A 136 12.44 2.65 11.97
C ARG A 136 12.02 3.60 13.08
N LEU A 137 11.14 4.56 12.80
CA LEU A 137 10.64 5.54 13.78
C LEU A 137 9.93 4.86 14.95
N LEU A 138 9.20 3.78 14.67
CA LEU A 138 8.45 3.02 15.67
C LEU A 138 9.27 1.89 16.31
N ASP A 139 10.58 1.84 16.05
CA ASP A 139 11.52 0.79 16.49
C ASP A 139 11.02 -0.65 16.23
N HIS A 140 10.31 -0.83 15.12
CA HIS A 140 9.83 -2.13 14.72
C HIS A 140 10.98 -2.94 14.09
N SER A 141 11.00 -4.25 14.38
CA SER A 141 11.89 -5.17 13.68
C SER A 141 11.70 -5.10 12.16
N PHE A 142 12.76 -5.33 11.39
CA PHE A 142 12.74 -5.35 9.92
C PHE A 142 11.48 -6.02 9.34
N ALA A 143 10.73 -5.27 8.52
CA ALA A 143 9.46 -5.65 7.92
C ALA A 143 8.41 -6.23 8.90
N ALA A 144 8.48 -5.87 10.18
CA ALA A 144 7.68 -6.43 11.27
C ALA A 144 7.63 -7.97 11.27
N ARG A 145 8.76 -8.63 10.93
CA ARG A 145 8.95 -10.08 10.76
C ARG A 145 8.18 -10.74 9.61
N GLN A 146 7.60 -9.96 8.69
CA GLN A 146 6.86 -10.45 7.53
C GLN A 146 7.75 -10.67 6.30
N TYR A 147 8.78 -11.50 6.44
CA TYR A 147 9.82 -11.70 5.41
C TYR A 147 9.27 -12.25 4.08
N VAL A 148 8.29 -13.16 4.14
CA VAL A 148 7.69 -13.76 2.92
C VAL A 148 6.98 -12.69 2.09
N GLN A 149 6.24 -11.78 2.74
CA GLN A 149 5.51 -10.71 2.06
C GLN A 149 6.46 -9.66 1.51
N PHE A 150 7.50 -9.30 2.26
CA PHE A 150 8.56 -8.43 1.78
C PHE A 150 9.28 -9.01 0.55
N ALA A 151 9.59 -10.30 0.55
CA ALA A 151 10.21 -10.98 -0.59
C ALA A 151 9.30 -10.95 -1.83
N LEU A 152 7.99 -11.22 -1.65
CA LEU A 152 7.02 -11.13 -2.74
C LEU A 152 6.94 -9.71 -3.32
N VAL A 153 6.83 -8.68 -2.47
CA VAL A 153 6.83 -7.27 -2.92
C VAL A 153 8.13 -6.92 -3.64
N SER A 154 9.27 -7.42 -3.15
CA SER A 154 10.58 -7.19 -3.76
C SER A 154 10.65 -7.75 -5.18
N ILE A 155 10.18 -8.98 -5.38
CA ILE A 155 10.12 -9.63 -6.70
C ILE A 155 9.16 -8.87 -7.63
N LEU A 156 7.95 -8.58 -7.14
CA LEU A 156 6.91 -7.94 -7.95
C LEU A 156 7.26 -6.52 -8.39
N THR A 157 8.03 -5.79 -7.56
CA THR A 157 8.45 -4.41 -7.87
C THR A 157 9.83 -4.32 -8.51
N LEU A 158 10.43 -5.46 -8.87
CA LEU A 158 11.80 -5.54 -9.39
C LEU A 158 12.83 -4.84 -8.50
N GLY A 159 12.63 -4.89 -7.19
CA GLY A 159 13.53 -4.28 -6.22
C GLY A 159 13.35 -2.78 -5.99
N LEU A 160 12.45 -2.09 -6.71
CA LEU A 160 12.23 -0.65 -6.52
C LEU A 160 11.71 -0.32 -5.12
N PHE A 161 10.70 -1.05 -4.66
CA PHE A 161 10.16 -0.88 -3.31
C PHE A 161 11.20 -1.18 -2.22
N PRO A 162 11.87 -2.35 -2.20
CA PRO A 162 12.85 -2.65 -1.17
C PRO A 162 14.06 -1.71 -1.23
N ALA A 163 14.45 -1.19 -2.40
CA ALA A 163 15.50 -0.18 -2.49
C ALA A 163 15.10 1.07 -1.68
N GLY A 164 13.93 1.66 -1.94
CA GLY A 164 13.43 2.81 -1.17
C GLY A 164 13.30 2.50 0.33
N TYR A 165 12.74 1.34 0.66
CA TYR A 165 12.56 0.87 2.04
C TYR A 165 13.89 0.77 2.80
N LEU A 166 14.86 0.07 2.24
CA LEU A 166 16.18 -0.13 2.85
C LEU A 166 16.94 1.19 2.98
N THR A 167 16.83 2.07 1.97
CA THR A 167 17.51 3.37 1.98
C THR A 167 17.06 4.21 3.17
N MET A 168 15.76 4.23 3.49
CA MET A 168 15.30 4.97 4.68
C MET A 168 15.43 4.19 5.98
N TYR A 169 15.26 2.87 5.97
CA TYR A 169 15.38 2.05 7.18
C TYR A 169 16.82 2.08 7.75
N PHE A 170 17.84 1.94 6.89
CA PHE A 170 19.24 2.01 7.28
C PHE A 170 19.81 3.43 7.18
N GLY A 171 19.45 4.20 6.16
CA GLY A 171 19.95 5.57 5.98
C GLY A 171 19.36 6.57 6.97
N GLY A 172 18.15 6.36 7.46
CA GLY A 172 17.53 7.18 8.52
C GLY A 172 18.34 7.23 9.81
N GLN A 173 19.14 6.20 10.07
CA GLN A 173 20.08 6.17 11.20
C GLN A 173 21.11 7.30 11.14
N HIS A 174 21.56 7.71 9.95
CA HIS A 174 22.51 8.83 9.82
C HIS A 174 21.87 10.20 10.07
N TRP A 175 20.57 10.33 9.77
CA TRP A 175 19.85 11.60 9.89
C TRP A 175 19.30 11.82 11.31
N ILE A 176 18.68 10.80 11.92
CA ILE A 176 18.14 10.89 13.28
C ILE A 176 19.26 11.17 14.30
N THR A 177 20.40 10.49 14.18
CA THR A 177 21.55 10.71 15.06
C THR A 177 22.11 12.13 14.93
N LYS A 178 22.05 12.73 13.73
CA LYS A 178 22.44 14.13 13.53
C LYS A 178 21.47 15.10 14.18
N THR A 179 20.16 14.83 14.10
CA THR A 179 19.14 15.69 14.72
C THR A 179 19.25 15.66 16.25
N GLU A 180 19.44 14.48 16.85
CA GLU A 180 19.66 14.36 18.30
C GLU A 180 20.96 15.03 18.75
N ALA A 181 22.04 14.89 17.98
CA ALA A 181 23.31 15.55 18.27
C ALA A 181 23.20 17.08 18.20
N TYR A 182 22.43 17.58 17.22
CA TYR A 182 22.16 19.01 17.05
C TYR A 182 21.30 19.57 18.19
N GLU A 183 20.25 18.84 18.59
CA GLU A 183 19.44 19.21 19.75
C GLU A 183 20.25 19.27 21.04
N ARG A 184 21.11 18.28 21.32
CA ARG A 184 21.98 18.31 22.51
C ARG A 184 22.93 19.50 22.49
N HIS A 185 23.51 19.82 21.33
CA HIS A 185 24.37 21.00 21.18
C HIS A 185 23.61 22.30 21.42
N SER A 186 22.38 22.42 20.90
CA SER A 186 21.54 23.61 21.11
C SER A 186 21.18 23.82 22.59
N ARG A 187 20.83 22.75 23.31
CA ARG A 187 20.51 22.81 24.76
C ARG A 187 21.74 23.15 25.60
N ALA A 188 22.91 22.58 25.27
CA ALA A 188 24.17 22.86 25.97
C ALA A 188 24.65 24.31 25.76
N ARG A 189 24.36 24.90 24.59
CA ARG A 189 24.64 26.32 24.32
C ARG A 189 23.70 27.23 25.12
N ALA A 190 22.40 26.95 25.11
CA ALA A 190 21.41 27.72 25.85
C ALA A 190 21.68 27.75 27.36
N SER A 191 22.18 26.65 27.94
CA SER A 191 22.57 26.61 29.36
C SER A 191 23.82 27.42 29.71
N ARG A 192 24.72 27.68 28.75
CA ARG A 192 25.93 28.49 28.97
C ARG A 192 25.68 29.99 28.88
N GLU A 193 24.63 30.42 28.17
CA GLU A 193 24.27 31.84 28.02
C GLU A 193 23.45 32.35 29.23
N GLN A 194 23.03 31.48 30.14
CA GLN A 194 22.26 31.81 31.35
C GLN A 194 23.10 31.88 32.64
N THR A 195 24.42 31.64 32.56
CA THR A 195 25.40 31.75 33.66
C THR A 195 26.39 32.86 33.38
#